data_AF-A0A6V7WKQ2-F1
#
_entry.id   AF-A0A6V7WKQ2-F1
#
_cell.length_a   1.000
_cell.length_b   1.000
_cell.length_c   1.000
_cell.angle_alpha   90.00
_cell.angle_beta   90.00
_cell.angle_gamma   90.00
#
_symmetry.space_group_name_H-M   'P 1'
#
loop_
_entity.id
_entity.type
_entity.pdbx_description
1 polymer ?
#
loop_
_entity_poly.entity_id
_entity_poly.type
_entity_poly.pdbx_seq_one_letter_code
_entity_poly.pdbx_strand_id
1 'polypeptide(L)'
;MSSSLFFVEKFSTWLSPILLFFFILLSFVGLFGNSLVIGAVIGNKKMCKSAMNLMLINLALADLFNLALTSLEWAPTLWIGRPHWPINWRWGCPLVRYFECVFLFASILSQLNLLQLVIFFKLADYDQIKRLFIHL
;
A
#
# COMPACT_ATOMS: atom_id res chain seq x y z
N MET A 1 17.62 20.29 30.63
CA MET A 1 16.59 20.34 29.58
C MET A 1 17.11 20.77 28.20
N SER A 2 18.38 21.22 28.08
CA SER A 2 18.98 21.61 26.78
C SER A 2 19.58 20.43 25.99
N SER A 3 20.09 19.41 26.68
CA SER A 3 20.82 18.29 26.04
C SER A 3 19.88 17.32 25.30
N SER A 4 18.66 17.12 25.80
CA SER A 4 17.63 16.32 25.16
C SER A 4 17.08 16.98 23.89
N LEU A 5 16.95 18.31 23.90
CA LEU A 5 16.48 19.09 22.74
C LEU A 5 17.53 19.07 21.61
N PHE A 6 18.81 19.19 21.96
CA PHE A 6 19.92 19.08 21.00
C PHE A 6 20.06 17.67 20.42
N PHE A 7 19.84 16.62 21.22
CA PHE A 7 19.83 15.23 20.74
C PHE A 7 18.64 14.97 19.81
N VAL A 8 17.45 15.51 20.13
CA VAL A 8 16.25 15.39 19.30
C VAL A 8 16.39 16.13 17.97
N GLU A 9 16.92 17.35 17.96
CA GLU A 9 17.18 18.08 16.71
C GLU A 9 18.23 17.39 15.85
N LYS A 10 19.32 16.92 16.46
CA LYS A 10 20.39 16.22 15.74
C LYS A 10 19.93 14.85 15.23
N PHE A 11 19.13 14.11 15.99
CA PHE A 11 18.51 12.86 15.53
C PHE A 11 17.53 13.12 14.38
N SER A 12 16.71 14.17 14.47
CA SER A 12 15.78 14.58 13.43
C SER A 12 16.47 14.96 12.12
N THR A 13 17.63 15.66 12.17
CA THR A 13 18.37 16.04 10.95
C THR A 13 19.02 14.88 10.22
N TRP A 14 19.46 13.83 10.91
CA TRP A 14 19.95 12.60 10.27
C TRP A 14 18.81 11.70 9.79
N LEU A 15 17.68 11.69 10.51
CA LEU A 15 16.53 10.86 10.20
C LEU A 15 15.76 11.37 8.96
N SER A 16 15.60 12.68 8.81
CA SER A 16 14.87 13.29 7.70
C SER A 16 15.34 12.88 6.28
N PRO A 17 16.64 12.96 5.93
CA PRO A 17 17.10 12.56 4.60
C PRO A 17 16.98 11.05 4.35
N ILE A 18 17.16 10.23 5.40
CA ILE A 18 16.98 8.77 5.31
C ILE A 18 15.51 8.44 5.03
N LEU A 19 14.58 9.04 5.78
CA LEU A 19 13.15 8.87 5.57
C LEU A 19 12.73 9.34 4.18
N LEU A 20 13.23 10.48 3.72
CA LEU A 20 12.94 11.01 2.39
C LEU A 20 13.44 10.06 1.29
N PHE A 21 14.63 9.49 1.43
CA PHE A 21 15.16 8.50 0.49
C PHE A 21 14.29 7.24 0.42
N PHE A 22 13.95 6.64 1.57
CA PHE A 22 13.06 5.47 1.61
C PHE A 22 11.67 5.80 1.10
N PHE A 23 11.15 6.98 1.40
CA PHE A 23 9.84 7.43 0.95
C PHE A 23 9.77 7.51 -0.58
N ILE A 24 10.78 8.12 -1.22
CA ILE A 24 10.87 8.16 -2.69
C ILE A 24 11.00 6.75 -3.26
N LEU A 25 11.85 5.90 -2.68
CA LEU A 25 12.10 4.56 -3.18
C LEU A 25 10.85 3.68 -3.09
N LEU A 26 10.17 3.67 -1.94
CA LEU A 26 8.91 2.95 -1.73
C LEU A 26 7.80 3.51 -2.64
N SER A 27 7.76 4.83 -2.81
CA SER A 27 6.78 5.45 -3.71
C SER A 27 7.00 5.05 -5.16
N PHE A 28 8.26 5.04 -5.62
CA PHE A 28 8.58 4.64 -6.98
C PHE A 28 8.28 3.16 -7.23
N VAL A 29 8.75 2.28 -6.35
CA VAL A 29 8.52 0.83 -6.44
C VAL A 29 7.04 0.51 -6.33
N GLY A 30 6.32 1.16 -5.41
CA GLY A 30 4.89 0.98 -5.20
C GLY A 30 4.06 1.44 -6.41
N LEU A 31 4.35 2.62 -6.96
CA LEU A 31 3.69 3.11 -8.17
C LEU A 31 3.94 2.18 -9.35
N PHE A 32 5.20 1.83 -9.60
CA PHE A 32 5.59 1.00 -10.73
C PHE A 32 5.00 -0.41 -10.62
N GLY A 33 5.18 -1.07 -9.46
CA GLY A 33 4.69 -2.42 -9.22
C GLY A 33 3.17 -2.53 -9.33
N ASN A 34 2.42 -1.66 -8.67
CA ASN A 34 0.96 -1.69 -8.71
C ASN A 34 0.41 -1.32 -10.10
N SER A 35 1.04 -0.38 -10.80
CA SER A 35 0.64 -0.03 -12.17
C SER A 35 0.87 -1.19 -13.15
N LEU A 36 1.97 -1.93 -13.00
CA LEU A 36 2.24 -3.13 -13.79
C LEU A 36 1.18 -4.21 -13.56
N VAL A 37 0.76 -4.44 -12.32
CA VAL A 37 -0.30 -5.41 -12.00
C VAL A 37 -1.60 -5.03 -12.70
N ILE A 38 -2.01 -3.76 -12.62
CA ILE A 38 -3.21 -3.26 -13.29
C ILE A 38 -3.09 -3.44 -14.82
N GLY A 39 -1.97 -3.03 -15.41
CA GLY A 39 -1.71 -3.16 -16.84
C GLY A 39 -1.72 -4.60 -17.33
N ALA A 40 -1.08 -5.51 -16.59
CA ALA A 40 -1.01 -6.93 -16.92
C ALA A 40 -2.39 -7.61 -16.90
N VAL A 41 -3.24 -7.27 -15.92
CA VAL A 41 -4.58 -7.85 -15.81
C VAL A 41 -5.52 -7.27 -16.87
N ILE A 42 -5.52 -5.94 -17.07
CA ILE A 42 -6.38 -5.29 -18.06
C ILE A 42 -5.98 -5.68 -19.50
N GLY A 43 -4.68 -5.84 -19.77
CA GLY A 43 -4.18 -6.25 -21.08
C GLY A 43 -4.68 -7.63 -21.52
N ASN A 44 -5.01 -8.52 -20.58
CA ASN A 44 -5.56 -9.84 -20.87
C ASN A 44 -7.04 -9.93 -20.50
N LYS A 45 -7.93 -9.63 -21.46
CA LYS A 45 -9.41 -9.75 -21.28
C LYS A 45 -9.88 -11.12 -20.78
N LYS A 46 -9.13 -12.19 -21.08
CA LYS A 46 -9.43 -13.56 -20.60
C LYS A 46 -9.16 -13.71 -19.09
N MET A 47 -8.24 -12.90 -18.54
CA MET A 47 -7.87 -12.87 -17.13
C MET A 47 -8.77 -11.97 -16.28
N CYS A 48 -9.41 -10.93 -16.85
CA CYS A 48 -10.38 -10.09 -16.13
C CYS A 48 -11.66 -10.80 -15.67
N LYS A 49 -11.91 -12.05 -16.10
CA LYS A 49 -13.09 -12.83 -15.66
C LYS A 49 -12.85 -13.63 -14.38
N SER A 50 -11.59 -13.79 -13.97
CA SER A 50 -11.27 -14.50 -12.73
C SER A 50 -11.46 -13.56 -11.54
N ALA A 51 -12.24 -13.99 -10.55
CA ALA A 51 -12.44 -13.25 -9.31
C ALA A 51 -11.11 -12.88 -8.63
N MET A 52 -10.11 -13.77 -8.70
CA MET A 52 -8.77 -13.56 -8.17
C MET A 52 -8.06 -12.35 -8.83
N ASN A 53 -8.22 -12.20 -10.14
CA ASN A 53 -7.56 -11.12 -10.90
C ASN A 53 -8.26 -9.77 -10.69
N LEU A 54 -9.59 -9.77 -10.47
CA LEU A 54 -10.32 -8.57 -10.06
C LEU A 54 -9.93 -8.13 -8.64
N MET A 55 -9.72 -9.07 -7.73
CA MET A 55 -9.22 -8.77 -6.38
C MET A 55 -7.79 -8.22 -6.41
N LEU A 56 -6.92 -8.73 -7.30
CA LEU A 56 -5.58 -8.17 -7.52
C LEU A 56 -5.62 -6.73 -8.04
N ILE A 57 -6.53 -6.41 -8.97
CA ILE A 57 -6.73 -5.02 -9.42
C ILE A 57 -7.22 -4.14 -8.25
N ASN A 58 -8.20 -4.61 -7.46
CA ASN A 58 -8.72 -3.84 -6.34
C ASN A 58 -7.63 -3.55 -5.30
N LEU A 59 -6.76 -4.53 -5.04
CA LEU A 59 -5.59 -4.36 -4.19
C LEU A 59 -4.63 -3.31 -4.77
N ALA A 60 -4.24 -3.45 -6.03
CA ALA A 60 -3.32 -2.53 -6.68
C ALA A 60 -3.85 -1.08 -6.72
N LEU A 61 -5.17 -0.90 -6.93
CA LEU A 61 -5.81 0.41 -6.84
C LEU A 61 -5.78 0.97 -5.42
N ALA A 62 -6.12 0.16 -4.40
CA ALA A 62 -6.07 0.58 -3.00
C ALA A 62 -4.65 1.02 -2.60
N ASP A 63 -3.62 0.28 -3.04
CA ASP A 63 -2.22 0.63 -2.78
C ASP A 63 -1.79 1.91 -3.50
N LEU A 64 -2.21 2.14 -4.76
CA LEU A 64 -1.93 3.38 -5.48
C LEU A 64 -2.59 4.60 -4.81
N PHE A 65 -3.86 4.48 -4.41
CA PHE A 65 -4.56 5.56 -3.72
C PHE A 65 -3.98 5.83 -2.34
N ASN A 66 -3.67 4.77 -1.58
CA ASN A 66 -3.00 4.90 -0.29
C ASN A 66 -1.67 5.64 -0.45
N LEU A 67 -0.83 5.21 -1.41
CA LEU A 67 0.46 5.82 -1.67
C LEU A 67 0.36 7.28 -2.12
N ALA A 68 -0.63 7.61 -2.96
CA ALA A 68 -0.88 8.99 -3.38
C ALA A 68 -1.28 9.88 -2.20
N LEU A 69 -2.15 9.42 -1.32
CA LEU A 69 -2.61 10.17 -0.15
C LEU A 69 -1.52 10.33 0.90
N THR A 70 -0.78 9.26 1.21
CA THR A 70 0.40 9.31 2.08
C THR A 70 1.44 10.28 1.49
N SER A 71 1.66 10.29 0.17
CA SER A 71 2.55 11.28 -0.46
C SER A 71 2.07 12.72 -0.26
N LEU A 72 0.77 12.98 -0.34
CA LEU A 72 0.23 14.32 -0.12
C LEU A 72 0.34 14.76 1.35
N GLU A 73 0.17 13.85 2.32
CA GLU A 73 0.33 14.13 3.74
C GLU A 73 1.79 14.31 4.16
N TRP A 74 2.68 13.46 3.67
CA TRP A 74 4.07 13.42 4.12
C TRP A 74 5.00 14.30 3.30
N ALA A 75 4.71 14.60 2.02
CA ALA A 75 5.60 15.43 1.21
C ALA A 75 5.88 16.81 1.81
N PRO A 76 4.90 17.59 2.31
CA PRO A 76 5.18 18.90 2.90
C PRO A 76 6.06 18.81 4.15
N THR A 77 5.80 17.81 4.99
CA THR A 77 6.55 17.55 6.22
C THR A 77 8.00 17.17 5.92
N LEU A 78 8.22 16.36 4.88
CA LEU A 78 9.54 15.90 4.45
C LEU A 78 10.34 16.98 3.70
N TRP A 79 9.68 17.86 2.94
CA TRP A 79 10.36 18.89 2.15
C TRP A 79 10.61 20.20 2.91
N ILE A 80 9.62 20.66 3.68
CA ILE A 80 9.64 21.98 4.35
C ILE A 80 10.06 21.83 5.82
N GLY A 81 10.05 20.62 6.38
CA GLY A 81 10.39 20.37 7.79
C GLY A 81 9.36 20.91 8.78
N ARG A 82 8.18 21.32 8.29
CA ARG A 82 7.04 21.72 9.13
C ARG A 82 5.76 21.02 8.65
N PRO A 83 4.88 20.60 9.58
CA PRO A 83 3.56 20.08 9.24
C PRO A 83 2.66 21.25 8.80
N HIS A 84 2.87 21.74 7.59
CA HIS A 84 2.03 22.75 6.96
C HIS A 84 1.37 22.12 5.73
N TRP A 85 0.04 22.06 5.75
CA TRP A 85 -0.74 21.63 4.59
C TRP A 85 -0.63 22.69 3.49
N PRO A 86 -0.10 22.39 2.30
CA PRO A 86 0.23 23.39 1.29
C PRO A 86 -1.01 23.97 0.59
N ILE A 87 -2.17 23.34 0.78
CA ILE A 87 -3.44 23.75 0.19
C ILE A 87 -4.22 24.56 1.24
N ASN A 88 -4.75 25.72 0.86
CA ASN A 88 -5.50 26.63 1.75
C ASN A 88 -6.89 26.09 2.19
N TRP A 89 -7.07 24.76 2.18
CA TRP A 89 -8.32 24.07 2.45
C TRP A 89 -8.33 23.52 3.87
N ARG A 90 -9.04 24.20 4.77
CA ARG A 90 -9.13 23.86 6.20
C ARG A 90 -9.70 22.46 6.48
N TRP A 91 -10.42 21.88 5.52
CA TRP A 91 -11.00 20.53 5.61
C TRP A 91 -10.13 19.45 4.94
N GLY A 92 -9.05 19.83 4.27
CA GLY A 92 -8.29 18.92 3.39
C GLY A 92 -7.44 17.95 4.17
N CYS A 93 -6.73 18.46 5.17
CA CYS A 93 -5.90 17.66 6.07
C CYS A 93 -6.67 16.51 6.77
N PRO A 94 -7.82 16.74 7.45
CA PRO A 94 -8.56 15.66 8.06
C PRO A 94 -9.20 14.70 7.04
N LEU A 95 -9.58 15.18 5.85
CA LEU A 95 -10.13 14.32 4.79
C LEU A 95 -9.06 13.41 4.19
N VAL A 96 -7.89 13.93 3.84
CA VAL A 96 -6.79 13.14 3.26
C VAL A 96 -6.37 12.06 4.24
N ARG A 97 -6.21 12.41 5.53
CA ARG A 97 -5.86 11.43 6.55
C ARG A 97 -6.95 10.38 6.76
N TYR A 98 -8.22 10.79 6.71
CA TYR A 98 -9.33 9.84 6.76
C TYR A 98 -9.29 8.86 5.58
N PHE A 99 -9.12 9.37 4.35
CA PHE A 99 -9.03 8.52 3.18
C PHE A 99 -7.79 7.62 3.21
N GLU A 100 -6.63 8.12 3.64
CA GLU A 100 -5.42 7.31 3.82
C GLU A 100 -5.71 6.10 4.72
N CYS A 101 -6.31 6.32 5.90
CA CYS A 101 -6.68 5.22 6.78
C CYS A 101 -7.65 4.24 6.10
N VAL A 102 -8.67 4.74 5.40
CA VAL A 102 -9.65 3.89 4.71
C VAL A 102 -8.99 3.04 3.63
N PHE A 103 -8.11 3.60 2.81
CA PHE A 103 -7.42 2.86 1.76
C PHE A 103 -6.38 1.88 2.33
N LEU A 104 -5.72 2.22 3.43
CA LEU A 104 -4.82 1.32 4.15
C LEU A 104 -5.59 0.11 4.70
N PHE A 105 -6.73 0.33 5.34
CA PHE A 105 -7.61 -0.77 5.79
C PHE A 105 -8.12 -1.60 4.60
N ALA A 106 -8.56 -0.96 3.52
CA ALA A 106 -9.03 -1.64 2.33
C ALA A 106 -7.93 -2.50 1.68
N SER A 107 -6.68 -2.02 1.65
CA SER A 107 -5.52 -2.78 1.16
C SER A 107 -5.27 -4.01 2.03
N ILE A 108 -5.15 -3.84 3.36
CA ILE A 108 -4.93 -4.97 4.29
C ILE A 108 -6.03 -6.01 4.16
N LEU A 109 -7.30 -5.58 4.13
CA LEU A 109 -8.43 -6.49 3.97
C LEU A 109 -8.38 -7.20 2.61
N SER A 110 -8.03 -6.50 1.53
CA SER A 110 -7.90 -7.12 0.20
C SER A 110 -6.76 -8.14 0.16
N GLN A 111 -5.61 -7.86 0.80
CA GLN A 111 -4.50 -8.78 0.93
C GLN A 111 -4.88 -10.03 1.72
N LEU A 112 -5.56 -9.88 2.86
CA LEU A 112 -6.01 -11.00 3.68
C LEU A 112 -7.01 -11.89 2.94
N ASN A 113 -7.97 -11.29 2.24
CA ASN A 113 -8.94 -12.03 1.44
C ASN A 113 -8.26 -12.79 0.29
N LEU A 114 -7.31 -12.16 -0.40
CA LEU A 114 -6.51 -12.81 -1.45
C LEU A 114 -5.71 -13.99 -0.89
N LEU A 115 -5.00 -13.80 0.21
CA LEU A 115 -4.20 -14.85 0.85
C LEU A 115 -5.09 -16.03 1.27
N GLN A 116 -6.22 -15.75 1.93
CA GLN A 116 -7.15 -16.78 2.35
C GLN A 116 -7.70 -17.57 1.16
N LEU A 117 -8.04 -16.89 0.06
CA LEU A 117 -8.52 -17.54 -1.16
C LEU A 117 -7.45 -18.45 -1.77
N VAL A 118 -6.20 -17.99 -1.85
CA VAL A 118 -5.08 -18.78 -2.38
C VAL A 118 -4.84 -20.03 -1.53
N ILE A 119 -4.88 -19.89 -0.20
CA ILE A 119 -4.74 -21.03 0.72
C ILE A 119 -5.89 -22.01 0.53
N PHE A 120 -7.13 -21.52 0.43
CA PHE A 120 -8.31 -22.36 0.21
C PHE A 120 -8.19 -23.17 -1.08
N PHE A 121 -7.77 -22.55 -2.19
CA PHE A 121 -7.53 -23.27 -3.44
C PHE A 121 -6.43 -24.33 -3.30
N LYS A 122 -5.29 -24.00 -2.67
CA LYS A 122 -4.23 -24.99 -2.43
C LYS A 122 -4.70 -26.16 -1.57
N LEU A 123 -5.52 -25.91 -0.55
CA LEU A 123 -6.09 -26.95 0.29
C LEU A 123 -7.11 -27.80 -0.46
N ALA A 124 -7.95 -27.19 -1.31
CA ALA A 124 -8.90 -27.89 -2.15
C ALA A 124 -8.17 -28.84 -3.13
N ASP A 125 -7.12 -28.37 -3.80
CA ASP A 125 -6.30 -29.22 -4.68
C ASP A 125 -5.60 -30.33 -3.90
N TYR A 126 -5.04 -30.03 -2.73
CA TYR A 126 -4.38 -31.04 -1.88
C TYR A 126 -5.36 -32.14 -1.45
N ASP A 127 -6.57 -31.76 -1.05
CA ASP A 127 -7.59 -32.69 -0.61
C ASP A 127 -8.14 -33.55 -1.76
N GLN A 128 -8.26 -33.00 -2.98
CA GLN A 128 -8.58 -33.76 -4.19
C GLN A 128 -7.49 -34.81 -4.50
N ILE A 129 -6.21 -34.42 -4.45
CA ILE A 129 -5.08 -35.32 -4.69
C ILE A 129 -5.04 -36.44 -3.64
N LYS A 130 -5.27 -36.10 -2.37
CA LYS A 130 -5.30 -37.08 -1.29
C LYS A 130 -6.43 -38.09 -1.46
N ARG A 131 -7.62 -37.64 -1.88
CA ARG A 131 -8.74 -38.55 -2.21
C ARG A 131 -8.43 -39.46 -3.38
N LEU A 132 -7.72 -38.97 -4.40
CA LEU A 132 -7.30 -39.80 -5.54
C LEU A 132 -6.37 -40.94 -5.12
N PHE A 133 -5.45 -40.67 -4.18
CA PHE A 133 -4.49 -41.66 -3.69
C PHE A 133 -5.07 -42.71 -2.72
N ILE A 134 -6.17 -42.40 -2.03
CA ILE A 134 -6.85 -43.34 -1.13
C ILE A 134 -7.66 -44.38 -1.92
N HIS A 135 -8.03 -44.06 -3.16
CA HIS A 135 -8.80 -44.94 -4.05
C HIS A 135 -7.93 -45.74 -5.06
N LEU A 136 -6.61 -45.62 -4.96
CA LEU A 136 -5.60 -46.37 -5.73
C LEU A 136 -4.92 -47.41 -4.83
#